data_AF-H5SVG5-F1
#
_entry.id   AF-H5SVG5-F1
#
_cell.length_a   1.000
_cell.length_b   1.000
_cell.length_c   1.000
_cell.angle_alpha   90.00
_cell.angle_beta   90.00
_cell.angle_gamma   90.00
#
_symmetry.space_group_name_H-M   'P 1'
#
loop_
_entity.id
_entity.type
_entity.pdbx_description
1 polymer ?
#
loop_
_entity_poly.entity_id
_entity_poly.type
_entity_poly.pdbx_seq_one_letter_code
_entity_poly.pdbx_strand_id
1 'polypeptide(L)'
;MRCSHELRELLPWYANGTLKTEERAQVEAHLARCARCQRELHELQRIKELVALSVERAPEPSEELFARTIEQIRTEGRHTIAQLSWQIFALGFSLGVLYERGRVKLEPQIEAFGWELKSRKG
;
A
#
# COMPACT_ATOMS: atom_id res chain seq x y z
N MET A 1 -18.28 29.48 4.43
CA MET A 1 -17.41 28.75 3.46
C MET A 1 -18.02 27.39 3.19
N ARG A 2 -17.95 26.87 1.96
CA ARG A 2 -18.46 25.54 1.63
C ARG A 2 -17.46 24.48 2.12
N CYS A 3 -17.97 23.40 2.69
CA CYS A 3 -17.18 22.23 3.06
C CYS A 3 -16.70 21.54 1.77
N SER A 4 -15.40 21.24 1.65
CA SER A 4 -14.89 20.41 0.55
C SER A 4 -14.98 18.96 0.96
N HIS A 5 -15.44 18.10 0.04
CA HIS A 5 -15.54 16.66 0.27
C HIS A 5 -14.14 16.04 0.42
N GLU A 6 -13.23 16.36 -0.50
CA GLU A 6 -11.86 15.84 -0.51
C GLU A 6 -11.11 16.16 0.79
N LEU A 7 -11.21 17.41 1.26
CA LEU A 7 -10.56 17.82 2.51
C LEU A 7 -11.19 17.17 3.75
N ARG A 8 -12.48 16.81 3.67
CA ARG A 8 -13.17 16.07 4.74
C ARG A 8 -12.71 14.62 4.79
N GLU A 9 -12.47 13.97 3.64
CA GLU A 9 -11.92 12.62 3.55
C GLU A 9 -10.49 12.51 4.10
N LEU A 10 -9.77 13.64 4.18
CA LEU A 10 -8.45 13.69 4.79
C LEU A 10 -8.46 13.76 6.33
N LEU A 11 -9.61 14.03 6.96
CA LEU A 11 -9.69 14.19 8.42
C LEU A 11 -9.25 12.96 9.23
N PRO A 12 -9.58 11.71 8.86
CA PRO A 12 -9.10 10.53 9.58
C PRO A 12 -7.57 10.40 9.55
N TRP A 13 -6.96 10.69 8.40
CA TRP A 13 -5.51 10.68 8.25
C TRP A 13 -4.85 11.83 9.02
N TYR A 14 -5.49 13.00 9.06
CA TYR A 14 -5.07 14.12 9.89
C TYR A 14 -5.09 13.76 11.38
N ALA A 15 -6.18 13.14 11.86
CA ALA A 15 -6.32 12.69 13.25
C ALA A 15 -5.27 11.61 13.63
N ASN A 16 -4.89 10.77 12.67
CA ASN A 16 -3.85 9.76 12.85
C ASN A 16 -2.43 10.31 12.70
N GLY A 17 -2.26 11.53 12.18
CA GLY A 17 -0.95 12.15 11.96
C GLY A 17 -0.16 11.53 10.81
N THR A 18 -0.86 10.92 9.83
CA THR A 18 -0.24 10.16 8.72
C THR A 18 -0.25 10.91 7.39
N LEU A 19 -0.76 12.15 7.35
CA LEU A 19 -0.75 12.97 6.14
C LEU A 19 0.64 13.51 5.81
N LYS A 20 0.88 13.73 4.53
CA LYS A 20 2.06 14.49 4.07
C LYS A 20 1.92 15.95 4.47
N THR A 21 3.05 16.66 4.52
CA THR A 21 3.12 18.06 4.96
C THR A 21 2.18 18.97 4.16
N GLU A 22 2.10 18.77 2.84
CA GLU A 22 1.27 19.57 1.94
C GLU A 22 -0.23 19.36 2.20
N GLU A 23 -0.66 18.10 2.34
CA GLU A 23 -2.04 17.73 2.63
C GLU A 23 -2.46 18.24 4.01
N ARG A 24 -1.56 18.12 4.99
CA ARG A 24 -1.77 18.61 6.34
C ARG A 24 -2.05 20.12 6.35
N ALA A 25 -1.23 20.91 5.65
CA ALA A 25 -1.41 22.37 5.58
C ALA A 25 -2.75 22.75 4.93
N GLN A 26 -3.19 22.02 3.90
CA GLN A 26 -4.48 22.24 3.26
C GLN A 26 -5.65 21.95 4.22
N VAL A 27 -5.57 20.85 4.97
CA VAL A 27 -6.56 20.50 5.99
C VAL A 27 -6.60 21.55 7.11
N GLU A 28 -5.45 22.02 7.59
CA GLU A 28 -5.38 23.06 8.63
C GLU A 28 -6.00 24.38 8.18
N ALA A 29 -5.71 24.82 6.95
CA ALA A 29 -6.32 26.02 6.37
C ALA A 29 -7.85 25.89 6.24
N HIS A 30 -8.34 24.68 5.94
CA HIS A 30 -9.77 24.38 5.90
C HIS A 30 -10.41 24.40 7.28
N LEU A 31 -9.78 23.72 8.24
CA LEU A 31 -10.24 23.63 9.62
C LEU A 31 -10.33 25.00 10.27
N ALA A 32 -9.44 25.95 9.95
CA ALA A 32 -9.52 27.32 10.45
C ALA A 32 -10.83 28.05 10.10
N ARG A 33 -11.58 27.56 9.10
CA ARG A 33 -12.76 28.26 8.54
C ARG A 33 -14.03 27.39 8.48
N CYS A 34 -13.96 26.11 8.86
CA CYS A 34 -15.06 25.16 8.71
C CYS A 34 -15.43 24.48 10.04
N ALA A 35 -16.44 25.03 10.74
CA ALA A 35 -16.92 24.48 12.01
C ALA A 35 -17.48 23.05 11.91
N ARG A 36 -17.96 22.62 10.73
CA ARG A 36 -18.42 21.24 10.51
C ARG A 36 -17.26 20.25 10.59
N CYS A 37 -16.18 20.52 9.85
CA CYS A 37 -15.00 19.67 9.84
C CYS A 37 -14.25 19.69 11.19
N GLN A 38 -14.29 20.81 11.91
CA GLN A 38 -13.76 20.87 13.29
C GLN A 38 -14.49 19.91 14.23
N ARG A 39 -15.84 19.85 14.17
CA ARG A 39 -16.62 18.91 15.00
C ARG A 39 -16.32 17.45 14.66
N GLU A 40 -16.25 17.14 13.38
CA GLU A 40 -15.94 15.79 12.92
C GLU A 40 -14.52 15.36 13.29
N LEU A 41 -13.54 16.27 13.19
CA LEU A 41 -12.19 16.01 13.68
C LEU A 41 -12.18 15.69 15.19
N HIS A 42 -12.94 16.45 15.99
CA HIS A 42 -13.06 16.21 17.42
C HIS A 42 -13.70 14.84 17.72
N GLU A 43 -14.72 14.43 16.95
CA GLU A 43 -15.31 13.09 17.05
C GLU A 43 -14.29 11.98 16.73
N LEU A 44 -13.50 12.14 15.66
CA LEU A 44 -12.43 11.22 15.28
C LEU A 44 -11.35 11.12 16.35
N GLN A 45 -10.96 12.24 16.95
CA GLN A 45 -9.98 12.28 18.05
C GLN A 45 -10.50 11.55 19.29
N ARG A 46 -11.77 11.74 19.65
CA ARG A 46 -12.40 11.01 20.76
C ARG A 46 -12.42 9.49 20.49
N ILE A 47 -12.75 9.07 19.26
CA ILE A 47 -12.72 7.64 18.91
C ILE A 47 -11.30 7.08 19.06
N LYS A 48 -10.29 7.80 18.56
CA LYS A 48 -8.88 7.42 18.68
C LYS A 48 -8.47 7.22 20.14
N GLU A 49 -8.86 8.14 21.03
CA GLU A 49 -8.59 8.03 22.47
C GLU A 49 -9.26 6.80 23.10
N LEU A 50 -10.53 6.55 22.78
CA LEU A 50 -11.27 5.38 23.27
C LEU A 50 -10.64 4.06 22.81
N VAL A 51 -10.18 4.01 21.56
CA VAL A 51 -9.47 2.83 21.02
C VAL A 51 -8.14 2.65 21.73
N ALA A 52 -7.35 3.72 21.91
CA ALA A 52 -6.07 3.66 22.61
C ALA A 52 -6.22 3.10 24.04
N LEU A 53 -7.21 3.59 24.79
CA LEU A 53 -7.53 3.08 26.14
C LEU A 53 -7.98 1.61 26.13
N SER A 54 -8.59 1.15 25.05
CA SER A 54 -9.04 -0.25 24.92
C SER A 54 -7.85 -1.18 24.65
N VAL A 55 -6.89 -0.74 23.82
CA VAL A 55 -5.67 -1.51 23.52
C VAL A 55 -4.79 -1.64 24.76
N GLU A 56 -4.64 -0.58 25.55
CA GLU A 56 -3.82 -0.61 26.77
C GLU A 56 -4.32 -1.62 27.81
N ARG A 57 -5.62 -1.94 27.80
CA ARG A 57 -6.25 -2.94 28.68
C ARG A 57 -6.32 -4.34 28.06
N ALA A 58 -6.00 -4.48 26.78
CA ALA A 58 -6.06 -5.76 26.10
C ALA A 58 -4.86 -6.62 26.52
N PRO A 59 -5.05 -7.92 26.77
CA PRO A 59 -3.91 -8.82 26.95
C PRO A 59 -3.09 -8.87 25.66
N GLU A 60 -1.77 -8.95 25.78
CA GLU A 60 -0.93 -9.24 24.62
C GLU A 60 -1.34 -10.60 24.02
N PRO A 61 -1.40 -10.71 22.67
CA PRO A 61 -1.68 -11.98 22.03
C PRO A 61 -0.57 -12.99 22.37
N SER A 62 -0.95 -14.24 22.62
CA SER A 62 0.05 -15.30 22.84
C SER A 62 0.91 -15.49 21.60
N GLU A 63 2.17 -15.85 21.80
CA GLU A 63 3.11 -16.14 20.70
C GLU A 63 2.57 -17.24 19.77
N GLU A 64 1.86 -18.23 20.33
CA GLU A 64 1.21 -19.29 19.57
C GLU A 64 0.07 -18.77 18.68
N LEU A 65 -0.77 -17.86 19.20
CA LEU A 65 -1.85 -17.26 18.42
C LEU A 65 -1.27 -16.45 17.25
N PHE A 66 -0.24 -15.64 17.52
CA PHE A 66 0.43 -14.85 16.49
C PHE A 66 1.06 -15.74 15.41
N ALA A 67 1.78 -16.78 15.81
CA ALA A 67 2.40 -17.73 14.88
C ALA A 67 1.36 -18.43 13.99
N ARG A 68 0.24 -18.88 14.56
CA ARG A 68 -0.87 -19.49 13.81
C ARG A 68 -1.46 -18.52 12.79
N THR A 69 -1.70 -17.27 13.16
CA THR A 69 -2.25 -16.24 12.25
C THR A 69 -1.28 -15.93 11.10
N ILE A 70 0.02 -15.80 11.38
CA ILE A 70 1.04 -15.58 10.34
C ILE A 70 1.07 -16.74 9.34
N GLU A 71 0.95 -17.98 9.82
CA GLU A 71 0.92 -19.14 8.94
C GLU A 71 -0.32 -19.14 8.04
N GLN A 72 -1.49 -18.78 8.58
CA GLN A 72 -2.72 -18.67 7.78
C GLN A 72 -2.57 -17.66 6.64
N ILE A 73 -2.06 -16.45 6.90
CA ILE A 73 -1.84 -15.41 5.88
C ILE A 73 -0.90 -15.91 4.76
N ARG A 74 0.17 -16.64 5.13
CA ARG A 74 1.12 -17.20 4.16
C ARG A 74 0.47 -18.25 3.26
N THR A 75 -0.37 -19.11 3.82
CA THR A 75 -1.03 -20.17 3.05
C THR A 75 -2.02 -19.59 2.03
N GLU A 76 -2.80 -18.57 2.40
CA GLU A 76 -3.75 -17.92 1.50
C GLU A 76 -3.07 -17.25 0.29
N GLY A 77 -1.95 -16.54 0.50
CA GLY A 77 -1.21 -15.89 -0.59
C GLY A 77 -0.57 -16.85 -1.60
N ARG A 78 -0.35 -18.11 -1.23
CA ARG A 78 0.29 -19.12 -2.10
C ARG A 78 -0.67 -19.71 -3.13
N HIS A 79 -1.98 -19.71 -2.88
CA HIS A 79 -2.95 -20.34 -3.78
C HIS A 79 -3.13 -19.59 -5.11
N THR A 80 -3.07 -18.25 -5.09
CA THR A 80 -3.27 -17.44 -6.30
C THR A 80 -2.07 -17.51 -7.25
N ILE A 81 -0.84 -17.63 -6.71
CA ILE A 81 0.39 -17.65 -7.53
C ILE A 81 0.73 -19.08 -7.98
N ALA A 82 0.41 -20.11 -7.19
CA ALA A 82 0.72 -21.50 -7.53
C ALA A 82 -0.04 -22.02 -8.77
N GLN A 83 -1.26 -21.54 -9.04
CA GLN A 83 -2.06 -21.96 -10.21
C GLN A 83 -1.47 -21.52 -11.56
N LEU A 84 -0.61 -20.51 -11.59
CA LEU A 84 -0.01 -19.98 -12.83
C LEU A 84 1.36 -20.61 -13.18
N SER A 85 1.86 -21.53 -12.35
CA SER A 85 3.25 -22.01 -12.41
C SER A 85 3.63 -22.63 -13.76
N TRP A 86 2.94 -23.66 -14.24
CA TRP A 86 3.29 -24.30 -15.53
C TRP A 86 3.07 -23.40 -16.74
N GLN A 87 2.03 -22.57 -16.71
CA GLN A 87 1.68 -21.70 -17.84
C GLN A 87 2.71 -20.59 -18.06
N ILE A 88 3.24 -19.99 -16.99
CA ILE A 88 4.31 -18.99 -17.09
C ILE A 88 5.61 -19.64 -17.63
N PHE A 89 5.96 -20.84 -17.16
CA PHE A 89 7.11 -21.56 -17.70
C PHE A 89 6.94 -21.89 -19.18
N ALA A 90 5.77 -22.37 -19.60
CA ALA A 90 5.49 -22.67 -21.00
C ALA A 90 5.55 -21.41 -21.88
N LEU A 91 4.95 -20.29 -21.44
CA LEU A 91 5.01 -19.02 -22.16
C LEU A 91 6.44 -18.47 -22.26
N GLY A 92 7.20 -18.51 -21.16
CA GLY A 92 8.61 -18.10 -21.15
C GLY A 92 9.49 -18.96 -22.05
N PHE A 93 9.29 -20.28 -22.04
CA PHE A 93 10.02 -21.21 -22.91
C PHE A 93 9.69 -21.00 -24.39
N SER A 94 8.41 -20.89 -24.75
CA SER A 94 7.98 -20.62 -26.13
C SER A 94 8.51 -19.28 -26.64
N LEU A 95 8.51 -18.24 -25.80
CA LEU A 95 9.08 -16.94 -26.14
C LEU A 95 10.60 -17.02 -26.36
N GLY A 96 11.32 -17.77 -25.52
CA GLY A 96 12.75 -18.03 -25.67
C GLY A 96 13.09 -18.77 -26.98
N VAL A 97 12.32 -19.80 -27.33
CA VAL A 97 12.49 -20.54 -28.60
C VAL A 97 12.24 -19.65 -29.82
N LEU A 98 11.24 -18.76 -29.76
CA LEU A 98 10.96 -17.79 -30.83
C LEU A 98 12.10 -16.77 -30.99
N TYR A 99 12.72 -16.35 -29.88
CA TYR A 99 13.88 -15.47 -29.88
C TYR A 99 15.12 -16.15 -30.49
N GLU A 100 15.48 -17.36 -30.05
CA GLU A 100 16.61 -18.12 -30.63
C GLU A 100 16.43 -18.41 -32.12
N ARG A 101 15.19 -18.70 -32.54
CA ARG A 101 14.85 -18.90 -33.96
C ARG A 101 14.79 -17.58 -34.75
N GLY A 102 15.09 -16.43 -34.14
CA GLY A 102 15.09 -15.12 -34.78
C GLY A 102 13.71 -14.65 -35.25
N ARG A 103 12.64 -15.28 -34.77
CA ARG A 103 11.24 -14.93 -35.12
C ARG A 103 10.74 -13.72 -34.35
N VAL A 104 11.37 -13.43 -33.21
CA VAL A 104 11.11 -12.24 -32.38
C VAL A 104 12.45 -11.62 -32.04
N LYS A 105 12.58 -10.31 -32.27
CA LYS A 105 13.76 -9.53 -31.89
C LYS A 105 13.35 -8.69 -30.69
N LEU A 106 13.89 -9.03 -29.51
CA LEU A 106 13.68 -8.22 -28.31
C LEU A 106 14.71 -7.10 -28.34
N GLU A 107 14.27 -5.88 -28.61
CA GLU A 107 15.07 -4.68 -28.34
C GLU A 107 14.90 -4.33 -26.86
N PRO A 108 15.95 -4.48 -26.03
CA PRO A 108 15.83 -4.21 -24.60
C PRO A 108 15.78 -2.69 -24.38
N GLN A 109 14.58 -2.12 -24.33
CA GLN A 109 14.35 -0.83 -23.67
C GLN A 109 14.11 -1.09 -22.19
N ILE A 110 15.18 -1.49 -21.49
CA ILE A 110 15.13 -1.64 -20.04
C ILE A 110 15.37 -0.25 -19.44
N GLU A 111 14.30 0.53 -19.25
CA GLU A 111 14.31 1.63 -18.30
C GLU A 111 14.14 1.06 -16.89
N ALA A 112 15.24 0.53 -16.34
CA ALA A 112 15.27 0.10 -14.95
C ALA A 112 15.38 1.33 -14.05
N PHE A 113 14.28 1.74 -13.40
CA PHE A 113 14.30 2.50 -12.14
C PHE A 113 15.35 3.64 -12.04
N GLY A 114 15.54 4.43 -13.11
CA GLY A 114 16.51 5.53 -13.11
C GLY A 114 17.98 5.14 -12.88
N TRP A 115 18.35 3.88 -13.08
CA TRP A 115 19.74 3.39 -12.95
C TRP A 115 20.32 3.06 -14.32
N GLU A 116 21.37 3.78 -14.73
CA GLU A 116 22.13 3.45 -15.95
C GLU A 116 22.90 2.13 -15.75
N LEU A 117 22.41 1.05 -16.36
CA LEU A 117 23.17 -0.18 -16.52
C LEU A 117 24.17 -0.01 -17.68
N LYS A 118 25.39 0.41 -17.36
CA LYS A 118 26.51 0.44 -18.31
C LYS A 118 26.84 -0.99 -18.75
N SER A 119 26.35 -1.39 -19.92
CA SER A 119 26.70 -2.69 -20.52
C SER A 119 28.22 -2.73 -20.75
N ARG A 120 28.93 -3.58 -19.99
CA ARG A 120 30.34 -3.88 -20.25
C ARG A 120 30.35 -5.05 -21.24
N LYS A 121 30.68 -4.77 -22.50
CA LYS A 121 30.96 -5.80 -23.50
C LYS A 121 32.23 -6.55 -23.11
N GLY A 122 32.15 -7.87 -23.05
CA GLY A 122 33.25 -8.82 -23.10
C GLY A 122 32.96 -9.81 -24.22
#